data_AF-C0GI26-F1
#
_entry.id   AF-C0GI26-F1
#
_cell.length_a   1.000
_cell.length_b   1.000
_cell.length_c   1.000
_cell.angle_alpha   90.00
_cell.angle_beta   90.00
_cell.angle_gamma   90.00
#
_symmetry.space_group_name_H-M   'P 1'
#
loop_
_entity.id
_entity.type
_entity.pdbx_description
1 polymer ?
#
loop_
_entity_poly.entity_id
_entity_poly.type
_entity_poly.pdbx_seq_one_letter_code
_entity_poly.pdbx_strand_id
1 'polypeptide(L)'
;MNKSKRFFALLAYTIFIIFIFIQGESYGSALRQRAIAEFNMLPVMVYISLFPIFMGLLIAVPYFIHEMRKKGKWKFDWIKFIAIGIPSLYLTLFYPFYYVVPFSHYIYPIRFGLLNSQILFSLGGLVFGYLVLTSFYRVKEISDAFKSQV
;
A
#
# COMPACT_ATOMS: atom_id res chain seq x y z
N MET A 1 -21.48 6.95 -18.53
CA MET A 1 -21.57 5.53 -18.14
C MET A 1 -22.80 5.36 -17.25
N ASN A 2 -23.73 4.50 -17.62
CA ASN A 2 -24.97 4.28 -16.85
C ASN A 2 -24.60 3.80 -15.44
N LYS A 3 -25.33 4.24 -14.41
CA LYS A 3 -25.04 3.94 -13.00
C LYS A 3 -24.84 2.42 -12.78
N SER A 4 -25.63 1.58 -13.44
CA SER A 4 -25.52 0.12 -13.38
C SER A 4 -24.19 -0.41 -13.94
N LYS A 5 -23.70 0.10 -15.07
CA LYS A 5 -22.39 -0.31 -15.64
C LYS A 5 -21.24 0.03 -14.69
N ARG A 6 -21.31 1.18 -14.00
CA ARG A 6 -20.32 1.57 -12.98
C ARG A 6 -20.34 0.59 -11.80
N PHE A 7 -21.53 0.24 -11.33
CA PHE A 7 -21.71 -0.69 -10.21
C PHE A 7 -21.12 -2.06 -10.53
N PHE A 8 -21.49 -2.67 -11.67
CA PHE A 8 -20.96 -3.98 -12.06
C PHE A 8 -19.45 -3.97 -12.29
N ALA A 9 -18.89 -2.91 -12.85
CA ALA A 9 -17.44 -2.77 -13.01
C ALA A 9 -16.71 -2.73 -11.65
N LEU A 10 -17.25 -1.98 -10.68
CA LEU A 10 -16.69 -1.93 -9.32
C LEU A 10 -16.86 -3.27 -8.59
N LEU A 11 -18.01 -3.94 -8.75
CA LEU A 11 -18.26 -5.25 -8.16
C LEU A 11 -17.28 -6.30 -8.69
N ALA A 12 -17.12 -6.38 -10.02
CA ALA A 12 -16.15 -7.27 -10.65
C ALA A 12 -14.72 -6.97 -10.18
N TYR A 13 -14.38 -5.68 -10.02
CA TYR A 13 -13.08 -5.27 -9.49
C TYR A 13 -12.87 -5.73 -8.04
N THR A 14 -13.88 -5.60 -7.18
CA THR A 14 -13.81 -6.11 -5.80
C THR A 14 -13.67 -7.62 -5.76
N ILE A 15 -14.42 -8.37 -6.58
CA ILE A 15 -14.28 -9.83 -6.71
C ILE A 15 -12.86 -10.20 -7.14
N PHE A 16 -12.29 -9.46 -8.09
CA PHE A 16 -10.92 -9.65 -8.54
C PHE A 16 -9.89 -9.40 -7.42
N ILE A 17 -10.07 -8.36 -6.60
CA ILE A 17 -9.21 -8.12 -5.43
C ILE A 17 -9.33 -9.27 -4.42
N ILE A 18 -10.54 -9.74 -4.12
CA ILE A 18 -10.77 -10.86 -3.20
C ILE A 18 -10.09 -12.13 -3.73
N PHE A 19 -10.20 -12.39 -5.04
CA PHE A 19 -9.51 -13.51 -5.67
C PHE A 19 -7.98 -13.42 -5.51
N ILE A 20 -7.39 -12.26 -5.80
CA ILE A 20 -5.95 -12.02 -5.57
C ILE A 20 -5.57 -12.24 -4.10
N PHE A 21 -6.40 -11.78 -3.16
CA PHE A 21 -6.14 -11.93 -1.74
C PHE A 21 -6.08 -13.41 -1.33
N ILE A 22 -7.06 -14.22 -1.76
CA ILE A 22 -7.11 -15.65 -1.49
C ILE A 22 -5.89 -16.37 -2.09
N GLN A 23 -5.55 -16.07 -3.34
CA GLN A 23 -4.38 -16.65 -4.00
C GLN A 23 -3.08 -16.25 -3.29
N GLY A 24 -3.00 -15.00 -2.84
CA GLY A 24 -1.88 -14.49 -2.05
C GLY A 24 -1.72 -15.21 -0.72
N GLU A 25 -2.79 -15.43 0.04
CA GLU A 25 -2.71 -16.17 1.31
C GLU A 25 -2.28 -17.63 1.10
N SER A 26 -2.78 -18.27 0.03
CA SER A 26 -2.36 -19.61 -0.35
C SER A 26 -0.86 -19.67 -0.70
N TYR A 27 -0.39 -18.74 -1.54
CA TYR A 27 1.02 -18.64 -1.93
C TYR A 27 1.93 -18.33 -0.74
N GLY A 28 1.55 -17.39 0.12
CA GLY A 28 2.28 -17.06 1.34
C GLY A 28 2.40 -18.23 2.30
N SER A 29 1.36 -19.07 2.38
CA SER A 29 1.37 -20.28 3.19
C SER A 29 2.28 -21.37 2.60
N ALA A 30 2.28 -21.55 1.28
CA ALA A 30 3.22 -22.43 0.59
C ALA A 30 4.68 -21.98 0.76
N LEU A 31 4.94 -20.67 0.67
CA LEU A 31 6.25 -20.08 0.96
C LEU A 31 6.71 -20.37 2.39
N ARG A 32 5.81 -20.25 3.38
CA ARG A 32 6.12 -20.56 4.78
C ARG A 32 6.52 -22.02 4.97
N GLN A 33 5.80 -22.96 4.34
CA GLN A 33 6.14 -24.38 4.42
C GLN A 33 7.52 -24.67 3.84
N ARG A 34 7.86 -24.07 2.68
CA ARG A 34 9.20 -24.21 2.06
C ARG A 34 10.29 -23.57 2.91
N ALA A 35 10.04 -22.39 3.46
CA ALA A 35 10.99 -21.69 4.31
C ALA A 35 11.34 -22.49 5.58
N ILE A 36 10.38 -23.19 6.17
CA ILE A 36 10.60 -24.08 7.31
C ILE A 36 11.45 -25.29 6.88
N ALA A 37 11.16 -25.89 5.73
CA ALA A 37 11.90 -27.05 5.22
C ALA A 37 13.35 -26.70 4.84
N GLU A 38 13.58 -25.54 4.27
CA GLU A 38 14.90 -25.08 3.79
C GLU A 38 15.65 -24.23 4.83
N PHE A 39 15.06 -23.99 6.00
CA PHE A 39 15.56 -23.08 7.05
C PHE A 39 15.91 -21.66 6.53
N ASN A 40 15.24 -21.22 5.47
CA ASN A 40 15.44 -19.90 4.86
C ASN A 40 14.15 -19.07 4.94
N MET A 41 14.08 -18.18 5.93
CA MET A 41 12.93 -17.31 6.17
C MET A 41 12.89 -16.05 5.30
N LEU A 42 13.98 -15.74 4.57
CA LEU A 42 14.09 -14.50 3.80
C LEU A 42 12.97 -14.34 2.74
N PRO A 43 12.59 -15.38 1.97
CA PRO A 43 11.47 -15.28 1.03
C PRO A 43 10.14 -14.94 1.70
N VAL A 44 9.90 -15.48 2.90
CA VAL A 44 8.69 -15.19 3.69
C VAL A 44 8.71 -13.74 4.16
N MET A 45 9.84 -13.27 4.69
CA MET A 45 10.01 -11.89 5.15
C MET A 45 9.75 -10.87 4.05
N VAL A 46 10.30 -11.10 2.86
CA VAL A 46 10.05 -10.25 1.70
C VAL A 46 8.57 -10.30 1.31
N TYR A 47 7.97 -11.48 1.30
CA TYR A 47 6.57 -11.66 0.94
C TYR A 47 5.61 -10.92 1.89
N ILE A 48 5.75 -11.12 3.20
CA ILE A 48 4.85 -10.50 4.20
C ILE A 48 4.97 -8.98 4.25
N SER A 49 6.09 -8.40 3.81
CA SER A 49 6.25 -6.95 3.72
C SER A 49 5.73 -6.38 2.41
N LEU A 50 5.94 -7.05 1.27
CA LEU A 50 5.54 -6.53 -0.04
C LEU A 50 4.06 -6.78 -0.36
N PHE A 51 3.51 -7.92 0.05
CA PHE A 51 2.14 -8.28 -0.30
C PHE A 51 1.09 -7.28 0.23
N PRO A 52 1.16 -6.80 1.49
CA PRO A 52 0.21 -5.79 1.97
C PRO A 52 0.36 -4.44 1.26
N ILE A 53 1.58 -4.04 0.87
CA ILE A 53 1.83 -2.83 0.06
C ILE A 53 1.16 -2.98 -1.30
N PHE A 54 1.35 -4.12 -1.95
CA PHE A 54 0.71 -4.43 -3.23
C PHE A 54 -0.82 -4.40 -3.12
N MET A 55 -1.39 -4.97 -2.06
CA MET A 55 -2.83 -4.91 -1.80
C MET A 55 -3.33 -3.47 -1.59
N GLY A 56 -2.59 -2.66 -0.81
CA GLY A 56 -2.90 -1.24 -0.63
C GLY A 56 -2.93 -0.47 -1.96
N LEU A 57 -1.94 -0.72 -2.83
CA LEU A 57 -1.91 -0.14 -4.18
C LEU A 57 -3.14 -0.56 -5.00
N LEU A 58 -3.46 -1.86 -5.05
CA LEU A 58 -4.65 -2.36 -5.74
C LEU A 58 -5.94 -1.69 -5.25
N ILE A 59 -6.09 -1.51 -3.94
CA ILE A 59 -7.27 -0.84 -3.37
C ILE A 59 -7.36 0.62 -3.85
N ALA A 60 -6.23 1.32 -4.01
CA ALA A 60 -6.19 2.70 -4.45
C ALA A 60 -6.35 2.91 -5.97
N VAL A 61 -6.22 1.85 -6.79
CA VAL A 61 -6.34 1.96 -8.27
C VAL A 61 -7.64 2.62 -8.74
N PRO A 62 -8.85 2.29 -8.23
CA PRO A 62 -10.08 2.96 -8.67
C PRO A 62 -10.09 4.46 -8.41
N TYR A 63 -9.54 4.87 -7.26
CA TYR A 63 -9.35 6.28 -6.92
C TYR A 63 -8.38 6.93 -7.90
N PHE A 64 -7.23 6.29 -8.13
CA PHE A 64 -6.21 6.83 -9.02
C PHE A 64 -6.71 6.97 -10.46
N ILE A 65 -7.41 5.97 -10.99
CA ILE A 65 -8.06 6.04 -12.32
C ILE A 65 -9.08 7.18 -12.37
N HIS A 66 -9.85 7.40 -11.31
CA HIS A 66 -10.78 8.52 -11.24
C HIS A 66 -10.03 9.86 -11.32
N GLU A 67 -8.91 9.98 -10.62
CA GLU A 67 -8.07 11.17 -10.59
C GLU A 67 -7.37 11.44 -11.94
N MET A 68 -6.87 10.38 -12.59
CA MET A 68 -6.29 10.45 -13.94
C MET A 68 -7.26 11.00 -14.99
N ARG A 69 -8.57 10.74 -14.81
CA ARG A 69 -9.63 11.23 -15.72
C ARG A 69 -9.97 12.70 -15.50
N LYS A 70 -9.53 13.32 -14.41
CA LYS A 70 -9.77 14.75 -14.16
C LYS A 70 -8.82 15.59 -15.01
N LYS A 71 -9.32 16.74 -15.49
CA LYS A 71 -8.51 17.80 -16.10
C LYS A 71 -7.81 18.62 -15.02
N GLY A 72 -6.61 19.12 -15.31
CA GLY A 72 -5.83 19.95 -14.39
C GLY A 72 -4.36 19.54 -14.33
N LYS A 73 -3.55 20.19 -13.50
CA LYS A 73 -2.15 19.80 -13.28
C LYS A 73 -2.04 18.74 -12.19
N TRP A 74 -1.12 17.79 -12.36
CA TRP A 74 -0.79 16.84 -11.30
C TRP A 74 -0.12 17.59 -10.15
N LYS A 75 -0.57 17.31 -8.94
CA LYS A 75 0.08 17.69 -7.71
C LYS A 75 0.32 16.45 -6.86
N PHE A 76 1.34 16.54 -6.02
CA PHE A 76 1.71 15.50 -5.08
C PHE A 76 1.63 16.07 -3.66
N ASP A 77 0.86 15.41 -2.80
CA ASP A 77 0.80 15.75 -1.38
C ASP A 77 1.97 15.11 -0.65
N TRP A 78 3.12 15.80 -0.71
CA TRP A 78 4.34 15.34 -0.05
C TRP A 78 4.20 15.33 1.47
N ILE A 79 3.38 16.22 2.05
CA ILE A 79 3.16 16.28 3.50
C ILE A 79 2.45 15.02 3.96
N LYS A 80 1.33 14.65 3.31
CA LYS A 80 0.59 13.42 3.59
C LYS A 80 1.46 12.18 3.37
N PHE A 81 2.25 12.18 2.30
CA PHE A 81 3.14 11.06 1.98
C PHE A 81 4.24 10.89 3.03
N ILE A 82 4.86 11.97 3.50
CA ILE A 82 5.92 11.88 4.52
C ILE A 82 5.33 11.60 5.90
N ALA A 83 4.33 12.38 6.32
CA ALA A 83 3.79 12.31 7.68
C ALA A 83 3.07 10.98 7.98
N ILE A 84 2.48 10.33 6.97
CA ILE A 84 1.73 9.08 7.16
C ILE A 84 2.41 7.91 6.42
N GLY A 85 2.92 8.15 5.21
CA GLY A 85 3.56 7.12 4.40
C GLY A 85 4.88 6.62 5.01
N ILE A 86 5.76 7.49 5.50
CA ILE A 86 7.02 7.04 6.11
C ILE A 86 6.78 6.21 7.39
N PRO A 87 5.95 6.66 8.35
CA PRO A 87 5.65 5.82 9.53
C PRO A 87 4.99 4.48 9.19
N SER A 88 4.06 4.45 8.23
CA SER A 88 3.40 3.21 7.81
C SER A 88 4.35 2.25 7.07
N LEU A 89 5.24 2.79 6.23
CA LEU A 89 6.31 2.03 5.60
C LEU A 89 7.28 1.45 6.64
N TYR A 90 7.66 2.26 7.63
CA TYR A 90 8.51 1.82 8.72
C TYR A 90 7.91 0.63 9.47
N LEU A 91 6.61 0.68 9.81
CA LEU A 91 5.93 -0.45 10.43
C LEU A 91 6.02 -1.72 9.57
N THR A 92 5.79 -1.60 8.27
CA THR A 92 5.78 -2.73 7.32
C THR A 92 7.15 -3.39 7.17
N LEU A 93 8.20 -2.57 7.12
CA LEU A 93 9.56 -3.03 6.87
C LEU A 93 10.31 -3.36 8.16
N PHE A 94 9.73 -3.08 9.33
CA PHE A 94 10.36 -3.31 10.62
C PHE A 94 10.84 -4.76 10.78
N TYR A 95 10.01 -5.73 10.43
CA TYR A 95 10.33 -7.15 10.54
C TYR A 95 11.54 -7.57 9.67
N PRO A 96 11.56 -7.38 8.33
CA PRO A 96 12.74 -7.73 7.55
C PRO A 96 13.99 -6.94 7.93
N PHE A 97 13.88 -5.64 8.26
CA PHE A 97 15.04 -4.85 8.68
C PHE A 97 15.67 -5.36 9.97
N TYR A 98 14.85 -5.83 10.92
CA TYR A 98 15.33 -6.36 12.19
C TYR A 98 16.27 -7.57 11.99
N TYR A 99 15.94 -8.47 11.08
CA TYR A 99 16.72 -9.70 10.85
C TYR A 99 17.87 -9.53 9.86
N VAL A 100 17.81 -8.55 8.95
CA VAL A 100 18.84 -8.35 7.91
C VAL A 100 19.96 -7.41 8.35
N VAL A 101 19.66 -6.40 9.19
CA VAL A 101 20.64 -5.37 9.57
C VAL A 101 21.40 -5.76 10.84
N PRO A 102 22.74 -5.92 10.78
CA PRO A 102 23.56 -6.08 11.97
C PRO A 102 23.38 -4.87 12.89
N PHE A 103 23.31 -5.08 14.20
CA PHE A 103 23.08 -4.04 15.24
C PHE A 103 21.67 -3.42 15.31
N SER A 104 20.70 -3.88 14.51
CA SER A 104 19.28 -3.47 14.63
C SER A 104 18.75 -3.57 16.07
N HIS A 105 19.24 -4.56 16.81
CA HIS A 105 18.87 -4.87 18.18
C HIS A 105 19.18 -3.72 19.16
N TYR A 106 20.17 -2.88 18.88
CA TYR A 106 20.55 -1.74 19.73
C TYR A 106 19.76 -0.46 19.41
N ILE A 107 19.18 -0.38 18.21
CA ILE A 107 18.51 0.81 17.68
C ILE A 107 17.00 0.78 17.99
N TYR A 108 16.42 -0.40 18.17
CA TYR A 108 14.97 -0.58 18.32
C TYR A 108 14.56 -1.02 19.74
N PRO A 109 14.22 -0.08 20.65
CA PRO A 109 13.78 -0.41 22.02
C PRO A 109 12.39 -1.06 22.07
N ILE A 110 11.60 -0.96 20.99
CA ILE A 110 10.22 -1.49 20.94
C ILE A 110 10.25 -2.95 20.49
N ARG A 111 10.70 -3.85 21.37
CA ARG A 111 10.91 -5.26 21.03
C ARG A 111 9.67 -6.13 21.14
N PHE A 112 8.76 -5.86 22.07
CA PHE A 112 7.73 -6.86 22.43
C PHE A 112 6.37 -6.72 21.72
N GLY A 113 5.92 -5.49 21.43
CA GLY A 113 4.60 -5.27 20.82
C GLY A 113 4.59 -5.34 19.29
N LEU A 114 5.65 -4.85 18.65
CA LEU A 114 5.72 -4.74 17.18
C LEU A 114 6.12 -6.05 16.51
N LEU A 115 7.13 -6.77 17.04
CA LEU A 115 7.66 -7.98 16.41
C LEU A 115 6.65 -9.14 16.33
N ASN A 116 5.68 -9.18 17.25
CA ASN A 116 4.70 -10.26 17.33
C ASN A 116 3.37 -9.94 16.61
N SER A 117 3.18 -8.72 16.11
CA SER A 117 1.90 -8.31 15.53
C SER A 117 1.94 -8.29 14.00
N GLN A 118 1.60 -9.43 13.40
CA GLN A 118 1.42 -9.54 11.95
C GLN A 118 0.38 -8.55 11.40
N ILE A 119 -0.59 -8.18 12.23
CA ILE A 119 -1.62 -7.19 11.90
C ILE A 119 -0.98 -5.81 11.67
N LEU A 120 -0.02 -5.40 12.50
CA LEU A 120 0.61 -4.08 12.37
C LEU A 120 1.41 -3.97 11.07
N PHE A 121 2.14 -5.01 10.69
CA PHE A 121 2.89 -5.05 9.42
C PHE A 121 1.94 -5.00 8.23
N SER A 122 0.85 -5.78 8.29
CA SER A 122 -0.15 -5.83 7.22
C SER A 122 -0.87 -4.50 7.05
N LEU A 123 -1.31 -3.87 8.15
CA LEU A 123 -1.97 -2.57 8.11
C LEU A 123 -1.02 -1.46 7.68
N GLY A 124 0.22 -1.46 8.18
CA GLY A 124 1.25 -0.52 7.73
C GLY A 124 1.42 -0.58 6.21
N GLY A 125 1.54 -1.78 5.66
CA GLY A 125 1.82 -1.95 4.23
C GLY A 125 0.61 -1.54 3.41
N LEU A 126 -0.59 -1.94 3.83
CA LEU A 126 -1.84 -1.57 3.18
C LEU A 126 -2.05 -0.05 3.17
N VAL A 127 -1.82 0.61 4.30
CA VAL A 127 -1.90 2.08 4.42
C VAL A 127 -0.87 2.75 3.52
N PHE A 128 0.38 2.30 3.54
CA PHE A 128 1.44 2.86 2.70
C PHE A 128 1.11 2.70 1.21
N GLY A 129 0.76 1.49 0.78
CA GLY A 129 0.38 1.22 -0.62
C GLY A 129 -0.81 2.07 -1.07
N TYR A 130 -1.83 2.22 -0.23
CA TYR A 130 -2.96 3.09 -0.52
C TYR A 130 -2.55 4.57 -0.64
N LEU A 131 -1.64 5.03 0.23
CA LEU A 131 -1.14 6.41 0.21
C LEU A 131 -0.31 6.73 -1.03
N VAL A 132 0.52 5.80 -1.51
CA VAL A 132 1.34 6.01 -2.70
C VAL A 132 0.52 6.54 -3.87
N LEU A 133 -0.63 5.92 -4.16
CA LEU A 133 -1.49 6.35 -5.26
C LEU A 133 -2.41 7.51 -4.89
N THR A 134 -2.89 7.59 -3.64
CA THR A 134 -3.82 8.65 -3.22
C THR A 134 -3.16 9.98 -2.87
N SER A 135 -1.82 10.03 -2.78
CA SER A 135 -1.08 11.29 -2.65
C SER A 135 -0.99 12.06 -3.96
N PHE A 136 -1.28 11.43 -5.10
CA PHE A 136 -1.39 12.11 -6.39
C PHE A 136 -2.82 12.61 -6.61
N TYR A 137 -2.95 13.90 -6.90
CA TYR A 137 -4.24 14.53 -7.20
C TYR A 137 -4.14 15.57 -8.31
N ARG A 138 -5.27 15.87 -8.96
CA ARG A 138 -5.39 16.89 -10.00
C ARG A 138 -6.07 18.13 -9.45
N VAL A 139 -5.41 19.28 -9.62
CA VAL A 139 -6.00 20.59 -9.32
C VAL A 139 -6.47 21.24 -10.61
N LYS A 140 -7.76 21.63 -10.66
CA LYS A 140 -8.29 22.46 -11.76
C LYS A 140 -7.68 23.85 -11.68
N GLU A 141 -7.11 24.34 -12.78
CA GLU A 141 -6.69 25.74 -12.87
C GLU A 141 -7.93 26.63 -12.97
N ILE A 142 -8.07 27.58 -12.04
CA ILE A 142 -9.14 28.60 -12.02
C ILE A 142 -8.76 29.81 -12.91
N SER A 143 -7.59 29.76 -13.58
CA SER A 143 -6.89 30.92 -14.15
C SER A 143 -7.56 31.60 -15.36
N ASP A 144 -8.53 30.98 -16.05
CA ASP A 144 -9.08 31.57 -17.27
C ASP A 144 -10.38 32.36 -17.05
N ALA A 145 -10.95 32.34 -15.84
CA ALA A 145 -12.19 33.07 -15.52
C ALA A 145 -11.97 34.47 -14.93
N PHE A 146 -10.76 34.75 -14.40
CA PHE A 146 -10.49 36.01 -13.68
C PHE A 146 -9.59 36.99 -14.46
N LYS A 147 -8.94 36.54 -15.55
CA LYS A 147 -8.08 37.39 -16.39
C LYS A 147 -8.83 38.25 -17.43
N SER A 148 -10.16 38.12 -17.54
CA SER A 148 -10.98 38.96 -18.42
C SER A 148 -11.77 40.04 -17.65
N GLN A 149 -11.48 40.24 -16.36
CA GLN A 149 -12.13 41.23 -15.49
C GLN A 149 -11.14 42.22 -14.84
N VAL A 150 -9.88 42.24 -15.30
CA VAL A 150 -8.87 43.25 -14.90
C VAL A 150 -8.27 43.87 -16.14
#